data_AF-A0A4R8VZY5-F1
#
_entry.id   AF-A0A4R8VZY5-F1
#
_cell.length_a   1.000
_cell.length_b   1.000
_cell.length_c   1.000
_cell.angle_alpha   90.00
_cell.angle_beta   90.00
_cell.angle_gamma   90.00
#
_symmetry.space_group_name_H-M   'P 1'
#
loop_
_entity.id
_entity.type
_entity.pdbx_description
1 polymer ?
#
loop_
_entity_poly.entity_id
_entity_poly.type
_entity_poly.pdbx_seq_one_letter_code
_entity_poly.pdbx_strand_id
1 'polypeptide(L)'
;MATQLVVGAGFIGRALTQSLVARGDTVRLATRSGTIVPGVTALTVDASDPDALAAAAEGAATIFLATGPRQYHRWPELWPPIYRAAIEAASRSSARLVLMGNLYGYGEGSPMPMTETTPQHPTEPKGRVRAEGWALALSAQARGEIEVVEVRASDYFGPAAGKGAQLGSAFFEPLLAGKRARIFGGQAAPHSWCYLPDIVATLIAAADYRGPWGRVWHVPAAEPLSRAELAERVNQLTGEAGSVKPMSPAFLRMLGFVVPFIRAAGDSVYQFDQPFIVGSAETERLLGVHATPWERSLPAVIDGYRMQAGLAVA
;
A
#
# COMPACT_ATOMS: atom_id res chain seq x y z
N MET A 1 3.27 11.37 22.69
CA MET A 1 4.24 11.83 21.67
C MET A 1 5.44 10.91 21.77
N ALA A 2 5.85 10.33 20.66
CA ALA A 2 6.95 9.37 20.64
C ALA A 2 7.81 9.55 19.39
N THR A 3 9.02 9.00 19.41
CA THR A 3 9.86 8.92 18.22
C THR A 3 9.37 7.78 17.33
N GLN A 4 9.15 8.06 16.05
CA GLN A 4 8.72 7.07 15.06
C GLN A 4 9.78 6.95 13.98
N LEU A 5 10.13 5.71 13.59
CA LEU A 5 10.96 5.45 12.43
C LEU A 5 10.07 5.04 11.26
N VAL A 6 10.07 5.80 10.17
CA VAL A 6 9.42 5.42 8.91
C VAL A 6 10.48 4.99 7.91
N VAL A 7 10.38 3.76 7.42
CA VAL A 7 11.30 3.20 6.42
C VAL A 7 10.64 3.27 5.06
N GLY A 8 11.20 4.08 4.16
CA GLY A 8 10.71 4.29 2.80
C GLY A 8 9.92 5.59 2.63
N ALA A 9 10.21 6.31 1.52
CA ALA A 9 9.54 7.56 1.15
C ALA A 9 8.73 7.42 -0.16
N GLY A 10 8.04 6.28 -0.32
CA GLY A 10 6.99 6.13 -1.32
C GLY A 10 5.75 6.97 -0.95
N PHE A 11 4.66 6.85 -1.71
CA PHE A 11 3.43 7.61 -1.46
C PHE A 11 2.89 7.39 -0.05
N ILE A 12 2.81 6.12 0.38
CA ILE A 12 2.40 5.75 1.74
C ILE A 12 3.38 6.30 2.78
N GLY A 13 4.68 6.04 2.63
CA GLY A 13 5.69 6.48 3.60
C GLY A 13 5.74 8.01 3.78
N ARG A 14 5.57 8.79 2.71
CA ARG A 14 5.49 10.26 2.78
C ARG A 14 4.22 10.73 3.48
N ALA A 15 3.06 10.19 3.11
CA ALA A 15 1.78 10.57 3.70
C ALA A 15 1.73 10.18 5.20
N LEU A 16 2.27 9.01 5.55
CA LEU A 16 2.43 8.56 6.93
C LEU A 16 3.33 9.52 7.71
N THR A 17 4.50 9.85 7.16
CA THR A 17 5.45 10.77 7.77
C THR A 17 4.80 12.13 8.07
N GLN A 18 4.09 12.71 7.09
CA GLN A 18 3.38 13.98 7.27
C GLN A 18 2.29 13.89 8.34
N SER A 19 1.54 12.80 8.38
CA SER A 19 0.47 12.60 9.37
C SER A 19 1.02 12.42 10.79
N LEU A 20 2.15 11.72 10.94
CA LEU A 20 2.83 11.57 12.23
C LEU A 20 3.41 12.91 12.72
N VAL A 21 4.02 13.71 11.84
CA VAL A 21 4.49 15.06 12.19
C VAL A 21 3.32 15.96 12.59
N ALA A 22 2.21 15.93 11.84
CA ALA A 22 1.00 16.70 12.16
C ALA A 22 0.38 16.28 13.51
N ARG A 23 0.53 15.00 13.89
CA ARG A 23 0.14 14.48 15.21
C ARG A 23 1.07 14.96 16.36
N GLY A 24 2.22 15.56 16.02
CA GLY A 24 3.22 16.04 16.98
C GLY A 24 4.27 14.99 17.37
N ASP A 25 4.40 13.91 16.61
CA ASP A 25 5.48 12.93 16.83
C ASP A 25 6.81 13.42 16.26
N THR A 26 7.91 12.94 16.85
CA THR A 26 9.24 13.10 16.27
C THR A 26 9.46 12.01 15.23
N VAL A 27 9.62 12.38 13.96
CA VAL A 27 9.72 11.40 12.88
C VAL A 27 11.13 11.35 12.29
N ARG A 28 11.67 10.13 12.21
CA ARG A 28 12.87 9.81 11.43
C ARG A 28 12.45 9.10 10.15
N LEU A 29 12.93 9.57 9.01
CA LEU A 29 12.62 8.99 7.70
C LEU A 29 13.88 8.35 7.12
N ALA A 30 13.90 7.02 7.11
CA ALA A 30 15.00 6.21 6.58
C ALA A 30 14.77 5.87 5.10
N THR A 31 15.67 6.31 4.23
CA THR A 31 15.70 5.88 2.82
C THR A 31 17.13 5.74 2.31
N ARG A 32 17.33 4.93 1.25
CA ARG A 32 18.66 4.79 0.61
C ARG A 32 19.23 6.11 0.09
N SER A 33 18.38 7.10 -0.20
CA SER A 33 18.80 8.39 -0.76
C SER A 33 18.81 9.52 0.26
N GLY A 34 18.54 9.27 1.55
CA GLY A 34 18.47 10.32 2.56
C GLY A 34 17.39 11.36 2.23
N THR A 35 16.20 10.89 1.84
CA THR A 35 15.13 11.74 1.34
C THR A 35 14.70 12.78 2.37
N ILE A 36 14.85 14.06 2.03
CA ILE A 36 14.47 15.18 2.89
C ILE A 36 12.97 15.46 2.74
N VAL A 37 12.29 15.55 3.89
CA VAL A 37 10.89 15.98 4.01
C VAL A 37 10.83 17.03 5.12
N PRO A 38 10.05 18.12 5.00
CA PRO A 38 9.92 19.10 6.06
C PRO A 38 9.43 18.48 7.37
N GLY A 39 10.03 18.89 8.50
CA GLY A 39 9.62 18.45 9.84
C GLY A 39 10.10 17.06 10.28
N VAL A 40 11.05 16.45 9.55
CA VAL A 40 11.52 15.08 9.84
C VAL A 40 13.04 15.03 9.83
N THR A 41 13.62 14.11 10.61
CA THR A 41 15.04 13.79 10.50
C THR A 41 15.25 12.78 9.36
N ALA A 42 15.89 13.20 8.27
CA ALA A 42 16.22 12.30 7.16
C ALA A 42 17.46 11.45 7.49
N LEU A 43 17.37 10.15 7.23
CA LEU A 43 18.46 9.19 7.44
C LEU A 43 18.76 8.43 6.13
N THR A 44 20.04 8.28 5.82
CA THR A 44 20.51 7.46 4.70
C THR A 44 20.70 6.02 5.18
N VAL A 45 19.72 5.17 4.91
CA VAL A 45 19.69 3.77 5.40
C VAL A 45 19.15 2.85 4.30
N ASP A 46 19.86 1.76 4.05
CA ASP A 46 19.31 0.63 3.29
C ASP A 46 18.45 -0.24 4.22
N ALA A 47 17.20 -0.48 3.83
CA ALA A 47 16.27 -1.28 4.63
C ALA A 47 16.68 -2.76 4.74
N SER A 48 17.66 -3.20 3.93
CA SER A 48 18.23 -4.55 4.00
C SER A 48 19.48 -4.65 4.88
N ASP A 49 19.98 -3.53 5.41
CA ASP A 49 21.11 -3.47 6.34
C ASP A 49 20.60 -3.54 7.79
N PRO A 50 20.82 -4.65 8.52
CA PRO A 50 20.30 -4.82 9.87
C PRO A 50 20.95 -3.86 10.88
N ASP A 51 22.25 -3.55 10.73
CA ASP A 51 22.97 -2.70 11.68
C ASP A 51 22.57 -1.24 11.51
N ALA A 52 22.53 -0.76 10.26
CA ALA A 52 22.10 0.60 9.97
C ALA A 52 20.63 0.83 10.37
N LEU A 53 19.76 -0.15 10.13
CA LEU A 53 18.36 -0.04 10.49
C LEU A 53 18.13 -0.09 12.01
N ALA A 54 18.87 -0.93 12.74
CA ALA A 54 18.83 -0.98 14.20
C ALA A 54 19.31 0.34 14.82
N ALA A 55 20.40 0.92 14.31
CA ALA A 55 20.88 2.22 14.77
C ALA A 55 19.86 3.35 14.50
N ALA A 56 19.19 3.33 13.35
CA ALA A 56 18.12 4.29 13.06
C ALA A 56 16.90 4.16 13.99
N ALA A 57 16.63 2.94 14.47
CA ALA A 57 15.51 2.62 15.34
C ALA A 57 15.76 2.92 16.83
N GLU A 58 16.97 3.28 17.23
CA GLU A 58 17.32 3.51 18.63
C GLU A 58 16.43 4.59 19.29
N GLY A 59 15.68 4.21 20.33
CA GLY A 59 14.74 5.08 21.02
C GLY A 59 13.43 5.35 20.25
N ALA A 60 13.20 4.71 19.11
CA ALA A 60 11.90 4.75 18.43
C ALA A 60 10.88 3.87 19.18
N ALA A 61 9.65 4.34 19.30
CA ALA A 61 8.55 3.54 19.81
C ALA A 61 8.03 2.55 18.75
N THR A 62 8.00 2.97 17.49
CA THR A 62 7.52 2.15 16.36
C THR A 62 8.42 2.30 15.15
N ILE A 63 8.66 1.17 14.46
CA ILE A 63 9.21 1.08 13.12
C ILE A 63 8.05 0.80 12.15
N PHE A 64 7.81 1.72 11.22
CA PHE A 64 6.89 1.53 10.11
C PHE A 64 7.68 1.10 8.87
N LEU A 65 7.55 -0.17 8.49
CA LEU A 65 8.13 -0.69 7.26
C LEU A 65 7.19 -0.37 6.07
N ALA A 66 7.28 0.85 5.57
CA ALA A 66 6.49 1.38 4.44
C ALA A 66 7.30 1.48 3.14
N THR A 67 8.29 0.59 2.99
CA THR A 67 9.15 0.49 1.81
C THR A 67 8.70 -0.66 0.91
N GLY A 68 9.12 -0.65 -0.35
CA GLY A 68 8.85 -1.73 -1.29
C GLY A 68 9.84 -1.68 -2.46
N PRO A 69 10.54 -2.79 -2.76
CA PRO A 69 11.38 -2.86 -3.95
C PRO A 69 10.55 -2.64 -5.22
N ARG A 70 10.97 -1.70 -6.07
CA ARG A 70 10.23 -1.38 -7.32
C ARG A 70 10.30 -2.52 -8.35
N GLN A 71 11.31 -3.37 -8.25
CA GLN A 71 11.55 -4.49 -9.14
C GLN A 71 10.73 -5.70 -8.69
N TYR A 72 9.43 -5.73 -9.00
CA TYR A 72 8.52 -6.82 -8.62
C TYR A 72 9.05 -8.23 -8.95
N HIS A 73 9.73 -8.40 -10.09
CA HIS A 73 10.34 -9.68 -10.48
C HIS A 73 11.49 -10.14 -9.56
N ARG A 74 12.12 -9.23 -8.80
CA ARG A 74 13.21 -9.53 -7.85
C ARG A 74 12.73 -9.60 -6.40
N TRP A 75 11.43 -9.56 -6.16
CA TRP A 75 10.88 -9.64 -4.80
C TRP A 75 11.37 -10.85 -4.00
N PRO A 76 11.49 -12.06 -4.57
CA PRO A 76 12.07 -13.21 -3.87
C PRO A 76 13.51 -12.99 -3.38
N GLU A 77 14.28 -12.10 -4.03
CA GLU A 77 15.66 -11.77 -3.63
C GLU A 77 15.71 -10.59 -2.65
N LEU A 78 14.86 -9.58 -2.87
CA LEU A 78 14.96 -8.28 -2.19
C LEU A 78 14.18 -8.21 -0.88
N TRP A 79 13.06 -8.93 -0.76
CA TRP A 79 12.25 -8.90 0.47
C TRP A 79 12.86 -9.67 1.65
N PRO A 80 13.42 -10.88 1.49
CA PRO A 80 13.94 -11.63 2.63
C PRO A 80 14.95 -10.87 3.49
N PRO A 81 15.98 -10.19 2.94
CA PRO A 81 16.91 -9.43 3.78
C PRO A 81 16.24 -8.20 4.44
N ILE A 82 15.27 -7.56 3.79
CA ILE A 82 14.51 -6.43 4.37
C ILE A 82 13.70 -6.89 5.60
N TYR A 83 12.99 -8.03 5.50
CA TYR A 83 12.25 -8.56 6.63
C TYR A 83 13.16 -8.92 7.80
N ARG A 84 14.28 -9.59 7.53
CA ARG A 84 15.26 -9.93 8.58
C ARG A 84 15.82 -8.68 9.26
N ALA A 85 16.22 -7.67 8.49
CA ALA A 85 16.72 -6.41 9.03
C ALA A 85 15.67 -5.67 9.87
N ALA A 86 14.39 -5.64 9.43
CA ALA A 86 13.32 -4.99 10.18
C ALA A 86 13.00 -5.71 11.50
N ILE A 87 13.00 -7.06 11.49
CA ILE A 87 12.82 -7.88 12.69
C ILE A 87 13.99 -7.69 13.67
N GLU A 88 15.22 -7.72 13.17
CA GLU A 88 16.43 -7.51 13.98
C GLU A 88 16.45 -6.10 14.59
N ALA A 89 16.11 -5.07 13.81
CA ALA A 89 16.03 -3.69 14.28
C ALA A 89 14.96 -3.54 15.37
N ALA A 90 13.78 -4.13 15.20
CA ALA A 90 12.73 -4.12 16.21
C ALA A 90 13.17 -4.83 17.49
N SER A 91 13.80 -6.00 17.38
CA SER A 91 14.33 -6.75 18.52
C SER A 91 15.39 -5.95 19.30
N ARG A 92 16.40 -5.41 18.61
CA ARG A 92 17.50 -4.65 19.24
C ARG A 92 17.07 -3.32 19.85
N SER A 93 16.09 -2.64 19.27
CA SER A 93 15.60 -1.34 19.75
C SER A 93 14.43 -1.44 20.71
N SER A 94 13.83 -2.63 20.87
CA SER A 94 12.54 -2.84 21.53
C SER A 94 11.38 -2.03 20.92
N ALA A 95 11.55 -1.51 19.70
CA ALA A 95 10.51 -0.81 18.98
C ALA A 95 9.47 -1.81 18.45
N ARG A 96 8.21 -1.40 18.45
CA ARG A 96 7.13 -2.15 17.82
C ARG A 96 7.27 -2.11 16.30
N LEU A 97 6.89 -3.19 15.61
CA LEU A 97 7.02 -3.29 14.16
C LEU A 97 5.65 -3.26 13.46
N VAL A 98 5.42 -2.25 12.64
CA VAL A 98 4.23 -2.15 11.78
C VAL A 98 4.64 -2.36 10.34
N LEU A 99 4.20 -3.47 9.76
CA LEU A 99 4.48 -3.83 8.37
C LEU A 99 3.39 -3.29 7.46
N MET A 100 3.75 -2.54 6.42
CA MET A 100 2.83 -2.25 5.32
C MET A 100 2.77 -3.47 4.40
N GLY A 101 1.59 -4.08 4.33
CA GLY A 101 1.27 -5.30 3.62
C GLY A 101 0.39 -5.09 2.39
N ASN A 102 0.15 -6.18 1.68
CA ASN A 102 -0.80 -6.23 0.56
C ASN A 102 -1.59 -7.54 0.63
N LEU A 103 -2.58 -7.68 -0.23
CA LEU A 103 -3.46 -8.85 -0.28
C LEU A 103 -2.88 -10.03 -1.08
N TYR A 104 -1.65 -9.94 -1.60
CA TYR A 104 -1.10 -10.96 -2.52
C TYR A 104 -0.83 -12.30 -1.82
N GLY A 105 -0.67 -12.29 -0.50
CA GLY A 105 -0.50 -13.50 0.30
C GLY A 105 -1.71 -14.43 0.30
N TYR A 106 -2.92 -13.94 -0.04
CA TYR A 106 -4.12 -14.78 -0.08
C TYR A 106 -4.14 -15.71 -1.29
N GLY A 107 -3.77 -15.19 -2.47
CA GLY A 107 -3.70 -15.95 -3.72
C GLY A 107 -5.00 -16.04 -4.49
N GLU A 108 -4.90 -16.54 -5.73
CA GLU A 108 -6.03 -16.75 -6.63
C GLU A 108 -7.00 -17.81 -6.07
N GLY A 109 -8.31 -17.60 -6.26
CA GLY A 109 -9.35 -18.52 -5.76
C GLY A 109 -9.71 -18.35 -4.28
N SER A 110 -9.17 -17.33 -3.61
CA SER A 110 -9.55 -16.98 -2.24
C SER A 110 -11.04 -16.65 -2.13
N PRO A 111 -11.72 -17.02 -1.03
CA PRO A 111 -13.11 -16.65 -0.81
C PRO A 111 -13.25 -15.13 -0.68
N MET A 112 -14.39 -14.62 -1.13
CA MET A 112 -14.71 -13.18 -1.09
C MET A 112 -15.85 -12.89 -0.11
N PRO A 113 -15.78 -11.80 0.66
CA PRO A 113 -14.63 -10.90 0.80
C PRO A 113 -13.45 -11.60 1.52
N MET A 114 -12.21 -11.22 1.19
CA MET A 114 -11.03 -11.63 1.94
C MET A 114 -11.03 -10.93 3.31
N THR A 115 -10.96 -11.71 4.39
CA THR A 115 -10.91 -11.20 5.77
C THR A 115 -9.53 -11.46 6.37
N GLU A 116 -9.27 -10.89 7.55
CA GLU A 116 -8.02 -11.09 8.29
C GLU A 116 -7.76 -12.58 8.65
N THR A 117 -8.81 -13.40 8.62
CA THR A 117 -8.75 -14.86 8.85
C THR A 117 -8.66 -15.69 7.58
N THR A 118 -8.73 -15.08 6.39
CA THR A 118 -8.61 -15.82 5.13
C THR A 118 -7.24 -16.52 5.07
N PRO A 119 -7.19 -17.83 4.78
CA PRO A 119 -5.93 -18.54 4.66
C PRO A 119 -5.03 -17.96 3.56
N GLN A 120 -3.72 -17.97 3.78
CA GLN A 120 -2.75 -17.53 2.78
C GLN A 120 -2.32 -18.71 1.89
N HIS A 121 -2.72 -18.68 0.62
CA HIS A 121 -2.35 -19.69 -0.39
C HIS A 121 -1.82 -19.04 -1.68
N PRO A 122 -0.71 -18.29 -1.61
CA PRO A 122 -0.21 -17.57 -2.77
C PRO A 122 0.33 -18.53 -3.83
N THR A 123 -0.22 -18.45 -5.03
CA THR A 123 0.21 -19.26 -6.18
C THR A 123 1.42 -18.66 -6.89
N GLU A 124 1.69 -17.37 -6.72
CA GLU A 124 2.70 -16.60 -7.44
C GLU A 124 3.85 -16.08 -6.54
N PRO A 125 5.06 -15.82 -7.10
CA PRO A 125 6.26 -15.51 -6.31
C PRO A 125 6.17 -14.30 -5.38
N LYS A 126 5.46 -13.22 -5.76
CA LYS A 126 5.32 -12.00 -4.95
C LYS A 126 4.46 -12.28 -3.72
N GLY A 127 3.35 -12.97 -3.88
CA GLY A 127 2.48 -13.41 -2.79
C GLY A 127 3.21 -14.34 -1.84
N ARG A 128 3.98 -15.30 -2.36
CA ARG A 128 4.78 -16.23 -1.54
C ARG A 128 5.76 -15.49 -0.64
N VAL A 129 6.56 -14.59 -1.20
CA VAL A 129 7.57 -13.87 -0.39
C VAL A 129 6.93 -12.94 0.66
N ARG A 130 5.75 -12.38 0.38
CA ARG A 130 5.00 -11.59 1.36
C ARG A 130 4.44 -12.45 2.49
N ALA A 131 3.86 -13.60 2.16
CA ALA A 131 3.36 -14.56 3.14
C ALA A 131 4.49 -15.13 4.02
N GLU A 132 5.63 -15.50 3.41
CA GLU A 132 6.83 -15.96 4.10
C GLU A 132 7.41 -14.90 5.04
N GLY A 133 7.48 -13.65 4.59
CA GLY A 133 7.94 -12.54 5.42
C GLY A 133 7.04 -12.27 6.63
N TRP A 134 5.72 -12.37 6.46
CA TRP A 134 4.78 -12.31 7.58
C TRP A 134 4.94 -13.49 8.54
N ALA A 135 5.08 -14.71 8.02
CA ALA A 135 5.32 -15.90 8.85
C ALA A 135 6.63 -15.80 9.65
N LEU A 136 7.68 -15.22 9.06
CA LEU A 136 8.94 -14.95 9.75
C LEU A 136 8.75 -13.97 10.90
N ALA A 137 7.99 -12.89 10.69
CA ALA A 137 7.71 -11.90 11.73
C ALA A 137 6.86 -12.48 12.87
N LEU A 138 5.82 -13.26 12.55
CA LEU A 138 5.03 -13.98 13.56
C LEU A 138 5.88 -14.97 14.35
N SER A 139 6.82 -15.65 13.70
CA SER A 139 7.73 -16.57 14.38
C SER A 139 8.63 -15.83 15.39
N ALA A 140 9.12 -14.65 15.05
CA ALA A 140 9.89 -13.80 15.97
C ALA A 140 9.03 -13.33 17.17
N GLN A 141 7.80 -12.91 16.92
CA GLN A 141 6.88 -12.57 18.00
C GLN A 141 6.56 -13.76 18.90
N ALA A 142 6.34 -14.95 18.33
CA ALA A 142 6.07 -16.16 19.12
C ALA A 142 7.24 -16.54 20.04
N ARG A 143 8.47 -16.15 19.68
CA ARG A 143 9.68 -16.28 20.53
C ARG A 143 9.83 -15.14 21.54
N GLY A 144 8.93 -14.15 21.53
CA GLY A 144 8.98 -12.98 22.41
C GLY A 144 10.02 -11.93 22.02
N GLU A 145 10.54 -11.98 20.78
CA GLU A 145 11.62 -11.08 20.32
C GLU A 145 11.08 -9.70 19.93
N ILE A 146 9.87 -9.63 19.39
CA ILE A 146 9.26 -8.39 18.86
C ILE A 146 7.75 -8.38 19.10
N GLU A 147 7.15 -7.19 19.10
CA GLU A 147 5.71 -7.01 18.87
C GLU A 147 5.50 -6.59 17.41
N VAL A 148 4.74 -7.35 16.62
CA VAL A 148 4.52 -7.04 15.20
C VAL A 148 3.04 -7.09 14.76
N VAL A 149 2.65 -6.17 13.87
CA VAL A 149 1.39 -6.25 13.12
C VAL A 149 1.63 -6.02 11.63
N GLU A 150 0.75 -6.56 10.79
CA GLU A 150 0.74 -6.24 9.35
C GLU A 150 -0.56 -5.53 8.97
N VAL A 151 -0.45 -4.36 8.36
CA VAL A 151 -1.59 -3.62 7.80
C VAL A 151 -1.64 -3.88 6.31
N ARG A 152 -2.62 -4.65 5.84
CA ARG A 152 -2.79 -5.01 4.43
C ARG A 152 -3.79 -4.08 3.76
N ALA A 153 -3.33 -3.40 2.72
CA ALA A 153 -4.20 -2.65 1.82
C ALA A 153 -4.40 -3.41 0.51
N SER A 154 -5.57 -3.22 -0.10
CA SER A 154 -5.78 -3.49 -1.51
C SER A 154 -5.04 -2.46 -2.38
N ASP A 155 -5.23 -2.52 -3.70
CA ASP A 155 -4.76 -1.46 -4.59
C ASP A 155 -5.28 -0.09 -4.13
N TYR A 156 -4.39 0.90 -4.10
CA TYR A 156 -4.68 2.19 -3.49
C TYR A 156 -4.83 3.31 -4.50
N PHE A 157 -5.53 4.36 -4.07
CA PHE A 157 -5.73 5.60 -4.82
C PHE A 157 -5.60 6.81 -3.89
N GLY A 158 -5.37 7.98 -4.47
CA GLY A 158 -5.22 9.21 -3.70
C GLY A 158 -4.71 10.37 -4.56
N PRO A 159 -4.83 11.63 -4.08
CA PRO A 159 -4.37 12.83 -4.79
C PRO A 159 -2.92 12.77 -5.26
N ALA A 160 -2.07 12.06 -4.50
CA ALA A 160 -0.65 11.92 -4.78
C ALA A 160 -0.30 10.59 -5.47
N ALA A 161 -1.26 9.74 -5.86
CA ALA A 161 -0.95 8.44 -6.45
C ALA A 161 -0.23 8.62 -7.82
N GLY A 162 1.04 8.23 -7.90
CA GLY A 162 1.81 8.40 -9.14
C GLY A 162 1.44 7.40 -10.24
N LYS A 163 2.13 7.51 -11.39
CA LYS A 163 1.96 6.66 -12.59
C LYS A 163 2.05 5.14 -12.36
N GLY A 164 2.66 4.70 -11.26
CA GLY A 164 2.80 3.28 -10.93
C GLY A 164 1.64 2.68 -10.15
N ALA A 165 0.69 3.49 -9.67
CA ALA A 165 -0.52 3.01 -9.01
C ALA A 165 -1.59 2.65 -10.05
N GLN A 166 -2.39 1.62 -9.77
CA GLN A 166 -3.46 1.14 -10.66
C GLN A 166 -4.55 2.20 -10.87
N LEU A 167 -4.88 2.94 -9.82
CA LEU A 167 -5.69 4.16 -9.86
C LEU A 167 -4.81 5.38 -9.59
N GLY A 168 -3.77 5.53 -10.40
CA GLY A 168 -2.87 6.68 -10.39
C GLY A 168 -3.14 7.63 -11.54
N SER A 169 -2.13 8.43 -11.88
CA SER A 169 -2.25 9.47 -12.89
C SER A 169 -2.59 8.93 -14.29
N ALA A 170 -2.14 7.72 -14.63
CA ALA A 170 -2.50 7.04 -15.88
C ALA A 170 -3.98 6.64 -15.99
N PHE A 171 -4.71 6.64 -14.88
CA PHE A 171 -6.15 6.43 -14.81
C PHE A 171 -6.89 7.77 -14.82
N PHE A 172 -6.57 8.67 -13.88
CA PHE A 172 -7.32 9.92 -13.69
C PHE A 172 -7.03 10.97 -14.78
N GLU A 173 -5.77 11.21 -15.17
CA GLU A 173 -5.45 12.28 -16.14
C GLU A 173 -6.16 12.10 -17.50
N PRO A 174 -6.24 10.89 -18.10
CA PRO A 174 -7.00 10.71 -19.34
C PRO A 174 -8.49 10.93 -19.14
N LEU A 175 -9.08 10.45 -18.04
CA LEU A 175 -10.52 10.59 -17.79
C LEU A 175 -10.92 12.05 -17.60
N LEU A 176 -10.11 12.82 -16.86
CA LEU A 176 -10.29 14.26 -16.66
C LEU A 176 -10.09 15.08 -17.94
N ALA A 177 -9.57 14.47 -19.01
CA ALA A 177 -9.42 15.09 -20.32
C ALA A 177 -10.43 14.52 -21.34
N GLY A 178 -11.45 13.78 -20.91
CA GLY A 178 -12.43 13.12 -21.79
C GLY A 178 -11.81 12.02 -22.68
N LYS A 179 -10.63 11.52 -22.32
CA LYS A 179 -9.84 10.56 -23.10
C LYS A 179 -9.91 9.15 -22.52
N ARG A 180 -9.34 8.21 -23.26
CA ARG A 180 -9.27 6.80 -22.89
C ARG A 180 -8.08 6.51 -21.99
N ALA A 181 -8.33 6.07 -20.76
CA ALA A 181 -7.34 5.47 -19.89
C ALA A 181 -7.03 4.02 -20.33
N ARG A 182 -5.75 3.70 -20.49
CA ARG A 182 -5.28 2.35 -20.83
C ARG A 182 -4.83 1.64 -19.56
N ILE A 183 -5.51 0.55 -19.22
CA ILE A 183 -5.29 -0.17 -17.96
C ILE A 183 -4.66 -1.55 -18.17
N PHE A 184 -4.03 -2.07 -17.12
CA PHE A 184 -3.61 -3.47 -17.02
C PHE A 184 -4.72 -4.30 -16.38
N GLY A 185 -5.02 -5.48 -16.94
CA GLY A 185 -6.10 -6.35 -16.49
C GLY A 185 -7.51 -5.86 -16.86
N GLY A 186 -8.53 -6.56 -16.36
CA GLY A 186 -9.94 -6.30 -16.62
C GLY A 186 -10.44 -4.95 -16.10
N GLN A 187 -11.55 -4.51 -16.69
CA GLN A 187 -12.23 -3.25 -16.32
C GLN A 187 -13.53 -3.46 -15.55
N ALA A 188 -14.07 -4.67 -15.53
CA ALA A 188 -15.45 -4.95 -15.11
C ALA A 188 -15.57 -5.72 -13.79
N ALA A 189 -14.49 -6.33 -13.30
CA ALA A 189 -14.54 -7.06 -12.02
C ALA A 189 -14.65 -6.07 -10.85
N PRO A 190 -15.49 -6.35 -9.83
CA PRO A 190 -15.55 -5.53 -8.63
C PRO A 190 -14.25 -5.62 -7.84
N HIS A 191 -13.76 -4.47 -7.37
CA HIS A 191 -12.47 -4.37 -6.71
C HIS A 191 -12.56 -3.40 -5.53
N SER A 192 -12.03 -3.78 -4.38
CA SER A 192 -11.90 -2.88 -3.24
C SER A 192 -10.67 -1.99 -3.42
N TRP A 193 -10.85 -0.68 -3.37
CA TRP A 193 -9.76 0.29 -3.51
C TRP A 193 -9.52 1.00 -2.19
N CYS A 194 -8.28 0.98 -1.70
CA CYS A 194 -7.94 1.60 -0.42
C CYS A 194 -7.53 3.06 -0.62
N TYR A 195 -8.23 3.98 0.05
CA TYR A 195 -7.89 5.40 -0.01
C TYR A 195 -6.61 5.67 0.79
N LEU A 196 -5.67 6.42 0.22
CA LEU A 196 -4.35 6.64 0.83
C LEU A 196 -4.41 7.22 2.26
N PRO A 197 -5.26 8.22 2.57
CA PRO A 197 -5.50 8.65 3.94
C PRO A 197 -5.99 7.54 4.89
N ASP A 198 -6.86 6.64 4.43
CA ASP A 198 -7.36 5.53 5.27
C ASP A 198 -6.27 4.49 5.55
N ILE A 199 -5.37 4.25 4.57
CA ILE A 199 -4.16 3.43 4.78
C ILE A 199 -3.29 4.02 5.89
N VAL A 200 -3.04 5.33 5.83
CA VAL A 200 -2.24 6.03 6.84
C VAL A 200 -2.92 6.00 8.21
N ALA A 201 -4.23 6.26 8.26
CA ALA A 201 -5.01 6.17 9.50
C ALA A 201 -4.94 4.76 10.11
N THR A 202 -5.04 3.72 9.30
CA THR A 202 -4.94 2.33 9.75
C THR A 202 -3.55 1.99 10.28
N LEU A 203 -2.49 2.43 9.61
CA LEU A 203 -1.10 2.25 10.08
C LEU A 203 -0.89 2.89 11.45
N ILE A 204 -1.34 4.13 11.62
CA ILE A 204 -1.21 4.87 12.88
C ILE A 204 -2.04 4.21 13.98
N ALA A 205 -3.30 3.86 13.70
CA ALA A 205 -4.17 3.21 14.67
C ALA A 205 -3.64 1.82 15.09
N ALA A 206 -3.04 1.07 14.16
CA ALA A 206 -2.42 -0.21 14.46
C ALA A 206 -1.20 -0.06 15.37
N ALA A 207 -0.39 1.00 15.20
CA ALA A 207 0.73 1.30 16.11
C ALA A 207 0.25 1.71 17.52
N ASP A 208 -0.87 2.41 17.60
CA ASP A 208 -1.48 2.84 18.86
C ASP A 208 -2.27 1.74 19.56
N TYR A 209 -2.54 0.62 18.89
CA TYR A 209 -3.35 -0.47 19.42
C TYR A 209 -2.76 -1.01 20.74
N ARG A 210 -3.65 -1.15 21.73
CA ARG A 210 -3.32 -1.58 23.10
C ARG A 210 -3.68 -3.04 23.39
N GLY A 211 -4.33 -3.71 22.43
CA GLY A 211 -4.62 -5.14 22.54
C GLY A 211 -3.46 -6.01 22.04
N PRO A 212 -3.71 -7.31 21.79
CA PRO A 212 -2.67 -8.25 21.38
C PRO A 212 -2.10 -7.94 19.99
N TRP A 213 -0.78 -7.95 19.90
CA TRP A 213 -0.03 -7.90 18.63
C TRP A 213 0.07 -9.29 18.00
N GLY A 214 0.63 -9.41 16.80
CA GLY A 214 0.71 -10.66 16.02
C GLY A 214 -0.47 -10.88 15.10
N ARG A 215 -1.02 -9.80 14.58
CA ARG A 215 -2.25 -9.83 13.79
C ARG A 215 -2.14 -9.02 12.52
N VAL A 216 -3.03 -9.36 11.61
CA VAL A 216 -3.27 -8.64 10.38
C VAL A 216 -4.42 -7.65 10.61
N TRP A 217 -4.31 -6.48 10.01
CA TRP A 217 -5.38 -5.50 9.88
C TRP A 217 -5.64 -5.24 8.41
N HIS A 218 -6.90 -5.31 7.99
CA HIS A 218 -7.29 -4.89 6.64
C HIS A 218 -7.66 -3.42 6.63
N VAL A 219 -7.02 -2.65 5.77
CA VAL A 219 -7.40 -1.26 5.55
C VAL A 219 -8.85 -1.23 5.05
N PRO A 220 -9.76 -0.49 5.72
CA PRO A 220 -11.12 -0.31 5.24
C PRO A 220 -11.16 0.29 3.83
N ALA A 221 -12.10 -0.18 3.01
CA ALA A 221 -12.35 0.32 1.67
C ALA A 221 -13.82 0.67 1.52
N ALA A 222 -14.13 1.69 0.71
CA ALA A 222 -15.49 2.00 0.30
C ALA A 222 -16.11 0.83 -0.48
N GLU A 223 -17.38 0.94 -0.86
CA GLU A 223 -18.03 -0.14 -1.59
C GLU A 223 -17.21 -0.53 -2.84
N PRO A 224 -17.05 -1.84 -3.13
CA PRO A 224 -16.22 -2.28 -4.24
C PRO A 224 -16.77 -1.77 -5.56
N LEU A 225 -15.90 -1.19 -6.38
CA LEU A 225 -16.23 -0.71 -7.72
C LEU A 225 -15.24 -1.26 -8.72
N SER A 226 -15.75 -1.63 -9.88
CA SER A 226 -14.92 -1.88 -11.04
C SER A 226 -14.31 -0.58 -11.56
N ARG A 227 -13.25 -0.71 -12.38
CA ARG A 227 -12.63 0.45 -13.04
C ARG A 227 -13.59 1.16 -14.00
N ALA A 228 -14.51 0.42 -14.62
CA ALA A 228 -15.53 0.98 -15.50
C ALA A 228 -16.53 1.85 -14.71
N GLU A 229 -17.03 1.33 -13.58
CA GLU A 229 -17.93 2.09 -12.69
C GLU A 229 -17.23 3.32 -12.10
N LEU A 230 -15.96 3.21 -11.72
CA LEU A 230 -15.18 4.36 -11.26
C LEU A 230 -15.01 5.43 -12.35
N ALA A 231 -14.73 5.03 -13.58
CA ALA A 231 -14.62 5.96 -14.70
C ALA A 231 -15.96 6.67 -14.97
N GLU A 232 -17.08 5.95 -14.85
CA GLU A 232 -18.41 6.53 -14.95
C GLU A 232 -18.68 7.55 -13.84
N ARG A 233 -18.34 7.23 -12.58
CA ARG A 233 -18.48 8.19 -11.47
C ARG A 233 -17.60 9.43 -11.65
N VAL A 234 -16.37 9.27 -12.14
CA VAL A 234 -15.51 10.42 -12.48
C VAL A 234 -16.18 11.30 -13.53
N ASN A 235 -16.66 10.70 -14.63
CA ASN A 235 -17.35 11.42 -15.69
C ASN A 235 -18.60 12.18 -15.19
N GLN A 236 -19.40 11.55 -14.33
CA GLN A 236 -20.57 12.18 -13.71
C GLN A 236 -20.19 13.40 -12.86
N LEU A 237 -19.10 13.31 -12.09
CA LEU A 237 -18.62 14.42 -11.25
C LEU A 237 -17.95 15.55 -12.05
N THR A 238 -17.36 15.25 -13.20
CA THR A 238 -16.56 16.23 -13.96
C THR A 238 -17.24 16.74 -15.23
N GLY A 239 -18.34 16.11 -15.66
CA GLY A 239 -18.98 16.39 -16.94
C GLY A 239 -18.20 15.87 -18.16
N GLU A 240 -17.23 14.98 -17.93
CA GLU A 240 -16.37 14.43 -18.98
C GLU A 240 -16.97 13.15 -19.61
N ALA A 241 -16.40 12.72 -20.73
CA ALA A 241 -16.80 11.49 -21.43
C ALA A 241 -15.62 10.50 -21.57
N GLY A 242 -14.77 10.42 -20.56
CA GLY A 242 -13.62 9.51 -20.51
C GLY A 242 -14.03 8.04 -20.54
N SER A 243 -13.10 7.16 -20.91
CA SER A 243 -13.35 5.71 -20.89
C SER A 243 -12.14 4.91 -20.43
N VAL A 244 -12.36 3.72 -19.89
CA VAL A 244 -11.28 2.77 -19.58
C VAL A 244 -11.23 1.69 -20.66
N LYS A 245 -10.03 1.20 -20.98
CA LYS A 245 -9.87 0.03 -21.86
C LYS A 245 -8.62 -0.77 -21.48
N PRO A 246 -8.75 -2.09 -21.28
CA PRO A 246 -7.60 -2.97 -21.14
C PRO A 246 -6.64 -2.86 -22.30
N MET A 247 -5.35 -2.91 -22.01
CA MET A 247 -4.33 -3.15 -23.02
C MET A 247 -4.46 -4.57 -23.56
N SER A 248 -4.27 -4.75 -24.87
CA SER A 248 -4.43 -6.09 -25.47
C SER A 248 -3.32 -7.02 -24.99
N PRO A 249 -3.58 -8.34 -24.83
CA PRO A 249 -2.56 -9.32 -24.43
C PRO A 249 -1.34 -9.32 -25.36
N ALA A 250 -1.53 -9.08 -26.67
CA ALA A 250 -0.44 -8.94 -27.63
C ALA A 250 0.45 -7.73 -27.33
N PHE A 251 -0.14 -6.58 -27.00
CA PHE A 251 0.59 -5.37 -26.60
C PHE A 251 1.35 -5.58 -25.29
N LEU A 252 0.73 -6.26 -24.31
CA LEU A 252 1.36 -6.60 -23.04
C LEU A 252 2.53 -7.58 -23.20
N ARG A 253 2.39 -8.60 -24.06
CA ARG A 253 3.49 -9.53 -24.38
C ARG A 253 4.67 -8.80 -25.02
N MET A 254 4.40 -7.94 -26.01
CA MET A 254 5.43 -7.12 -26.65
C MET A 254 6.15 -6.21 -25.65
N LEU A 255 5.40 -5.51 -24.79
CA LEU A 255 6.00 -4.69 -23.73
C LEU A 255 6.72 -5.53 -22.66
N GLY A 256 6.26 -6.75 -22.38
CA GLY A 256 6.88 -7.66 -21.42
C GLY A 256 8.28 -8.15 -21.83
N PHE A 257 8.60 -8.15 -23.13
CA PHE A 257 9.96 -8.39 -23.62
C PHE A 257 10.91 -7.23 -23.37
N VAL A 258 10.38 -6.00 -23.28
CA VAL A 258 11.17 -4.76 -23.16
C VAL A 258 11.19 -4.25 -21.71
N VAL A 259 10.16 -4.56 -20.93
CA VAL A 259 9.95 -4.03 -19.57
C VAL A 259 9.66 -5.19 -18.60
N PRO A 260 10.67 -5.67 -17.84
CA PRO A 260 10.53 -6.77 -16.89
C PRO A 260 9.42 -6.59 -15.83
N PHE A 261 9.04 -5.35 -15.53
CA PHE A 261 7.89 -4.99 -14.70
C PHE A 261 6.57 -5.58 -15.21
N ILE A 262 6.35 -5.59 -16.53
CA ILE A 262 5.09 -6.04 -17.15
C ILE A 262 4.99 -7.56 -17.15
N ARG A 263 6.12 -8.27 -17.27
CA ARG A 263 6.16 -9.73 -17.10
C ARG A 263 5.73 -10.13 -15.68
N ALA A 264 6.26 -9.47 -14.66
CA ALA A 264 5.86 -9.70 -13.27
C ALA A 264 4.43 -9.21 -12.94
N ALA A 265 3.86 -8.30 -13.73
CA ALA A 265 2.46 -7.89 -13.62
C ALA A 265 1.51 -8.97 -14.18
N GLY A 266 1.95 -9.75 -15.18
CA GLY A 266 1.20 -10.85 -15.79
C GLY A 266 0.70 -11.90 -14.78
N ASP A 267 1.54 -12.24 -13.80
CA ASP A 267 1.23 -13.27 -12.80
C ASP A 267 0.16 -12.83 -11.78
N SER A 268 -0.25 -11.56 -11.78
CA SER A 268 -1.28 -11.02 -10.86
C SER A 268 -2.46 -10.38 -11.58
N VAL A 269 -2.62 -10.65 -12.88
CA VAL A 269 -3.75 -10.13 -13.67
C VAL A 269 -5.09 -10.65 -13.13
N TYR A 270 -5.12 -11.83 -12.49
CA TYR A 270 -6.33 -12.40 -11.89
C TYR A 270 -7.05 -11.44 -10.93
N GLN A 271 -6.30 -10.56 -10.23
CA GLN A 271 -6.84 -9.57 -9.28
C GLN A 271 -7.79 -8.56 -9.93
N PHE A 272 -7.76 -8.47 -11.26
CA PHE A 272 -8.56 -7.53 -12.05
C PHE A 272 -9.56 -8.22 -12.98
N ASP A 273 -9.49 -9.54 -13.09
CA ASP A 273 -10.39 -10.35 -13.92
C ASP A 273 -11.41 -11.13 -13.06
N GLN A 274 -11.22 -11.15 -11.74
CA GLN A 274 -12.12 -11.75 -10.75
C GLN A 274 -12.41 -10.75 -9.61
N PRO A 275 -13.48 -10.94 -8.83
CA PRO A 275 -13.71 -10.13 -7.63
C PRO A 275 -12.49 -10.12 -6.72
N PHE A 276 -12.06 -8.93 -6.29
CA PHE A 276 -10.94 -8.75 -5.35
C PHE A 276 -11.37 -7.79 -4.25
N ILE A 277 -12.09 -8.35 -3.28
CA ILE A 277 -12.85 -7.60 -2.29
C ILE A 277 -12.26 -7.85 -0.91
N VAL A 278 -12.07 -6.77 -0.15
CA VAL A 278 -11.57 -6.81 1.22
C VAL A 278 -12.71 -6.65 2.22
N GLY A 279 -12.70 -7.46 3.27
CA GLY A 279 -13.49 -7.27 4.48
C GLY A 279 -12.61 -6.74 5.60
N SER A 280 -13.06 -5.70 6.29
CA SER A 280 -12.29 -4.97 7.33
C SER A 280 -13.02 -4.82 8.66
N ALA A 281 -14.08 -5.59 8.88
CA ALA A 281 -14.97 -5.42 10.04
C ALA A 281 -14.23 -5.48 11.38
N GLU A 282 -13.17 -6.28 11.48
CA GLU A 282 -12.36 -6.35 12.68
C GLU A 282 -11.53 -5.08 12.89
N THR A 283 -10.93 -4.56 11.81
CA THR A 283 -10.20 -3.29 11.81
C THR A 283 -11.10 -2.14 12.22
N GLU A 284 -12.31 -2.04 11.66
CA GLU A 284 -13.25 -0.97 12.03
C GLU A 284 -13.65 -1.05 13.50
N ARG A 285 -13.96 -2.26 13.99
CA ARG A 285 -14.40 -2.47 15.37
C ARG A 285 -13.31 -2.21 16.40
N LEU A 286 -12.06 -2.62 16.13
CA LEU A 286 -10.99 -2.59 17.12
C LEU A 286 -10.06 -1.39 17.01
N LEU A 287 -9.86 -0.86 15.80
CA LEU A 287 -9.04 0.32 15.56
C LEU A 287 -9.86 1.61 15.39
N GLY A 288 -11.19 1.51 15.18
CA GLY A 288 -12.06 2.67 14.98
C GLY A 288 -11.80 3.42 13.68
N VAL A 289 -11.12 2.80 12.72
CA VAL A 289 -10.85 3.36 11.40
C VAL A 289 -11.95 2.90 10.46
N HIS A 290 -12.55 3.82 9.71
CA HIS A 290 -13.61 3.53 8.75
C HIS A 290 -13.21 3.99 7.35
N ALA A 291 -13.78 3.35 6.33
CA ALA A 291 -13.55 3.75 4.96
C ALA A 291 -14.08 5.16 4.69
N THR A 292 -13.28 5.97 3.99
CA THR A 292 -13.74 7.22 3.40
C THR A 292 -14.60 6.89 2.17
N PRO A 293 -15.90 7.22 2.18
CA PRO A 293 -16.82 6.85 1.11
C PRO A 293 -16.51 7.62 -0.17
N TRP A 294 -16.91 7.09 -1.34
CA TRP A 294 -16.56 7.64 -2.65
C TRP A 294 -17.01 9.09 -2.85
N GLU A 295 -18.13 9.49 -2.23
CA GLU A 295 -18.66 10.86 -2.28
C GLU A 295 -17.70 11.87 -1.67
N ARG A 296 -16.79 11.43 -0.79
CA ARG A 296 -15.75 12.28 -0.18
C ARG A 296 -14.38 12.05 -0.81
N SER A 297 -13.99 10.80 -1.03
CA SER A 297 -12.65 10.47 -1.52
C SER A 297 -12.46 10.80 -3.00
N LEU A 298 -13.47 10.60 -3.86
CA LEU A 298 -13.33 10.80 -5.30
C LEU A 298 -13.20 12.28 -5.69
N PRO A 299 -14.02 13.22 -5.18
CA PRO A 299 -13.82 14.65 -5.43
C PRO A 299 -12.43 15.14 -5.00
N ALA A 300 -11.99 14.78 -3.79
CA ALA A 300 -10.66 15.17 -3.28
C ALA A 300 -9.51 14.68 -4.17
N VAL A 301 -9.65 13.49 -4.78
CA VAL A 301 -8.66 12.95 -5.73
C VAL A 301 -8.69 13.69 -7.05
N ILE A 302 -9.89 13.94 -7.60
CA ILE A 302 -10.09 14.72 -8.83
C ILE A 302 -9.45 16.10 -8.68
N ASP A 303 -9.71 16.78 -7.58
CA ASP A 303 -9.17 18.10 -7.25
C ASP A 303 -7.65 18.06 -7.13
N GLY A 304 -7.11 17.02 -6.48
CA GLY A 304 -5.67 16.79 -6.41
C GLY A 304 -4.99 16.71 -7.78
N TYR A 305 -5.59 15.99 -8.74
CA TYR A 305 -5.05 15.91 -10.10
C TYR A 305 -5.26 17.20 -10.90
N ARG A 306 -6.39 17.90 -10.70
CA ARG A 306 -6.64 19.21 -11.32
C ARG A 306 -5.61 20.24 -10.87
N MET A 307 -5.32 20.31 -9.57
CA MET A 307 -4.29 21.19 -9.02
C MET A 307 -2.91 20.90 -9.63
N GLN A 308 -2.53 19.63 -9.77
CA GLN A 308 -1.27 19.23 -10.39
C GLN A 308 -1.18 19.60 -11.87
N ALA A 309 -2.32 19.61 -12.57
CA ALA A 309 -2.43 20.01 -13.97
C ALA A 309 -2.62 21.53 -14.17
N GLY A 310 -2.74 22.33 -13.09
CA GLY A 310 -3.04 23.76 -13.16
C GLY A 310 -4.47 24.08 -13.60
N LEU A 311 -5.41 23.15 -13.38
CA LEU A 311 -6.83 23.28 -13.71
C LEU A 311 -7.63 23.79 -12.50
N ALA A 312 -8.81 24.37 -12.77
CA ALA A 312 -9.73 24.83 -11.73
C ALA A 312 -10.24 23.68 -10.85
N VAL A 313 -10.34 23.93 -9.55
CA VAL A 313 -10.79 22.99 -8.50
C VAL A 313 -12.27 23.26 -8.21
N ALA A 314 -13.05 22.22 -7.89
CA ALA A 314 -14.49 22.33 -7.63
C ALA A 314 -14.81 22.69 -6.17
#